data_AF-A0A482RHN7-F1
#
_entry.id   AF-A0A482RHN7-F1
#
_cell.length_a   1.000
_cell.length_b   1.000
_cell.length_c   1.000
_cell.angle_alpha   90.00
_cell.angle_beta   90.00
_cell.angle_gamma   90.00
#
_symmetry.space_group_name_H-M   'P 1'
#
loop_
_entity.id
_entity.type
_entity.pdbx_description
1 polymer ?
#
loop_
_entity_poly.entity_id
_entity_poly.type
_entity_poly.pdbx_seq_one_letter_code
_entity_poly.pdbx_strand_id
1 'polypeptide(L)'
;AKRAGEFHVAISHDVGADACTRQSVPVGCFRIARVAASPAIAEVSLLAVAPAIQRAGVAQRLLRHALLLADAMPDVTHVQVKVLSSKPWLVRWYAHAGFTEVAIEAFAGAPLKPGVTQSLQLHVMQLSL
;
A
#
# COMPACT_ATOMS: atom_id res chain seq x y z
N ALA A 1 -13.19 18.70 -15.40
CA ALA A 1 -12.58 17.36 -15.48
C ALA A 1 -11.73 17.13 -14.22
N LYS A 2 -12.22 16.37 -13.25
CA LYS A 2 -11.46 16.02 -12.02
C LYS A 2 -10.35 15.04 -12.43
N ARG A 3 -9.09 15.42 -12.24
CA ARG A 3 -7.92 14.59 -12.54
C ARG A 3 -8.00 13.28 -11.74
N ALA A 4 -7.70 12.17 -12.38
CA ALA A 4 -7.59 10.86 -11.76
C ALA A 4 -6.65 10.96 -10.55
N GLY A 5 -7.18 10.66 -9.35
CA GLY A 5 -6.49 10.84 -8.07
C GLY A 5 -5.45 9.75 -7.85
N GLU A 6 -4.24 10.01 -8.30
CA GLU A 6 -3.04 9.29 -7.88
C GLU A 6 -2.36 10.11 -6.77
N PHE A 7 -2.17 9.48 -5.61
CA PHE A 7 -1.49 10.11 -4.48
C PHE A 7 -0.19 9.37 -4.17
N HIS A 8 0.91 10.11 -4.16
CA HIS A 8 2.20 9.66 -3.66
C HIS A 8 2.42 10.33 -2.31
N VAL A 9 2.37 9.56 -1.23
CA VAL A 9 2.60 10.09 0.12
C VAL A 9 3.93 9.56 0.63
N ALA A 10 4.80 10.49 1.04
CA ALA A 10 6.02 10.17 1.75
C ALA A 10 5.90 10.68 3.20
N ILE A 11 6.20 9.82 4.18
CA ILE A 11 6.32 10.26 5.57
C ILE A 11 7.81 10.49 5.83
N SER A 12 8.15 11.68 6.33
CA SER A 12 9.50 12.02 6.72
C SER A 12 9.75 11.82 8.21
N HIS A 13 10.99 11.49 8.59
CA HIS A 13 11.45 11.54 9.97
C HIS A 13 12.35 12.76 10.15
N ASP A 14 12.15 13.53 11.23
CA ASP A 14 13.04 14.64 11.58
C ASP A 14 14.37 14.06 12.07
N VAL A 15 15.48 14.51 11.48
CA VAL A 15 16.83 14.21 11.95
C VAL A 15 17.52 15.54 12.22
N GLY A 16 17.58 15.95 13.50
CA GLY A 16 18.24 17.20 13.93
C GLY A 16 17.76 17.68 15.31
N ALA A 17 18.68 18.10 16.18
CA ALA A 17 18.38 18.59 17.53
C ALA A 17 17.94 20.07 17.59
N ASP A 18 18.15 20.83 16.51
CA ASP A 18 17.85 22.27 16.44
C ASP A 18 16.90 22.61 15.28
N ALA A 19 16.03 23.59 15.51
CA ALA A 19 14.97 24.01 14.59
C ALA A 19 15.47 24.53 13.22
N CYS A 20 16.76 24.86 13.10
CA CYS A 20 17.33 25.50 11.90
C CYS A 20 17.88 24.49 10.86
N THR A 21 18.01 23.20 11.20
CA THR A 21 18.63 22.17 10.32
C THR A 21 17.76 20.92 10.13
N ARG A 22 16.45 21.01 10.36
CA ARG A 22 15.53 19.87 10.14
C ARG A 22 15.44 19.53 8.66
N GLN A 23 16.27 18.60 8.21
CA GLN A 23 16.06 17.89 6.96
C GLN A 23 15.14 16.72 7.24
N SER A 24 13.92 16.81 6.73
CA SER A 24 12.94 15.73 6.82
C SER A 24 13.30 14.69 5.75
N VAL A 25 13.86 13.55 6.14
CA VAL A 25 14.20 12.47 5.19
C VAL A 25 12.99 11.54 5.04
N PRO A 26 12.51 11.25 3.81
CA PRO A 26 11.38 10.34 3.61
C PRO A 26 11.79 8.92 4.05
N VAL A 27 11.05 8.35 5.01
CA VAL A 27 11.32 7.04 5.60
C VAL A 27 10.32 5.96 5.19
N GLY A 28 9.31 6.32 4.40
CA GLY A 28 8.39 5.37 3.80
C GLY A 28 7.41 6.03 2.86
N CYS A 29 6.81 5.22 1.99
CA CYS A 29 5.86 5.68 0.99
C CYS A 29 4.77 4.64 0.73
N PHE A 30 3.70 5.10 0.09
CA PHE A 30 2.72 4.24 -0.59
C PHE A 30 2.16 4.99 -1.81
N ARG A 31 1.57 4.22 -2.73
CA ARG A 31 0.76 4.73 -3.84
C ARG A 31 -0.66 4.24 -3.68
N ILE A 32 -1.62 5.12 -3.88
CA ILE A 32 -3.04 4.75 -3.98
C ILE A 32 -3.65 5.35 -5.24
N ALA A 33 -4.41 4.53 -5.96
CA ALA A 33 -5.11 4.92 -7.18
C ALA A 33 -6.34 4.05 -7.40
N ARG A 34 -7.33 4.55 -8.16
CA ARG A 34 -8.45 3.73 -8.60
C ARG A 34 -7.99 2.67 -9.59
N VAL A 35 -8.63 1.50 -9.51
CA VAL A 35 -8.49 0.46 -10.52
C VAL A 35 -9.28 0.91 -11.75
N ALA A 36 -8.62 1.04 -12.90
CA ALA A 36 -9.25 1.57 -14.12
C ALA A 36 -10.50 0.76 -14.56
N ALA A 37 -10.46 -0.57 -14.35
CA ALA A 37 -11.57 -1.46 -14.68
C ALA A 37 -12.70 -1.48 -13.62
N SER A 38 -12.49 -0.89 -12.43
CA SER A 38 -13.48 -0.87 -11.36
C SER A 38 -13.35 0.41 -10.52
N PRO A 39 -14.15 1.46 -10.82
CA PRO A 39 -14.03 2.75 -10.13
C PRO A 39 -14.42 2.68 -8.65
N ALA A 40 -15.11 1.62 -8.24
CA ALA A 40 -15.47 1.32 -6.86
C ALA A 40 -14.32 0.76 -6.02
N ILE A 41 -13.18 0.44 -6.64
CA ILE A 41 -12.02 -0.17 -6.00
C ILE A 41 -10.82 0.78 -6.11
N ALA A 42 -10.19 1.08 -4.97
CA ALA A 42 -8.87 1.67 -4.90
C ALA A 42 -7.81 0.60 -4.62
N GLU A 43 -6.66 0.69 -5.27
CA GLU A 43 -5.51 -0.19 -5.02
C GLU A 43 -4.43 0.55 -4.24
N VAL A 44 -4.04 -0.01 -3.10
CA VAL A 44 -2.81 0.40 -2.40
C VAL A 44 -1.66 -0.46 -2.90
N SER A 45 -0.61 0.20 -3.37
CA SER A 45 0.59 -0.44 -3.92
C SER A 45 1.84 0.32 -3.50
N LEU A 46 3.01 -0.27 -3.75
CA LEU A 46 4.31 0.34 -3.42
C LEU A 46 4.43 0.80 -1.95
N LEU A 47 3.75 0.12 -1.02
CA LEU A 47 3.90 0.39 0.40
C LEU A 47 5.28 -0.09 0.85
N ALA A 48 6.17 0.86 1.13
CA ALA A 48 7.56 0.59 1.47
C ALA A 48 8.01 1.45 2.66
N VAL A 49 8.93 0.90 3.46
CA VAL A 49 9.53 1.57 4.62
C VAL A 49 11.04 1.36 4.57
N ALA A 50 11.79 2.44 4.78
CA ALA A 50 13.24 2.43 4.82
C ALA A 50 13.75 1.41 5.86
N PRO A 51 14.73 0.54 5.52
CA PRO A 51 15.19 -0.53 6.39
C PRO A 51 15.54 -0.09 7.82
N ALA A 52 16.17 1.08 7.95
CA ALA A 52 16.62 1.62 9.23
C ALA A 52 15.50 1.93 10.24
N ILE A 53 14.24 2.11 9.79
CA ILE A 53 13.09 2.44 10.65
C ILE A 53 12.00 1.36 10.64
N GLN A 54 12.29 0.19 10.07
CA GLN A 54 11.35 -0.92 10.10
C GLN A 54 11.05 -1.37 11.53
N ARG A 55 9.91 -2.04 11.72
CA ARG A 55 9.41 -2.47 13.05
C ARG A 55 9.02 -1.33 14.01
N ALA A 56 9.13 -0.06 13.59
CA ALA A 56 8.63 1.09 14.35
C ALA A 56 7.15 1.44 14.09
N GLY A 57 6.38 0.53 13.47
CA GLY A 57 4.96 0.75 13.14
C GLY A 57 4.68 1.69 11.96
N VAL A 58 5.72 2.15 11.25
CA VAL A 58 5.59 3.09 10.11
C VAL A 58 4.67 2.53 9.01
N ALA A 59 4.83 1.26 8.64
CA ALA A 59 3.98 0.60 7.63
C ALA A 59 2.49 0.60 8.02
N GLN A 60 2.18 0.40 9.30
CA GLN A 60 0.81 0.43 9.79
C GLN A 60 0.21 1.84 9.72
N ARG A 61 1.01 2.88 10.02
CA ARG A 61 0.57 4.28 9.90
C ARG A 61 0.34 4.67 8.43
N LEU A 62 1.25 4.27 7.53
CA LEU A 62 1.09 4.47 6.09
C LEU A 62 -0.19 3.79 5.58
N LEU A 63 -0.44 2.53 5.96
CA LEU A 63 -1.64 1.81 5.56
C LEU A 63 -2.91 2.50 6.07
N ARG A 64 -2.97 2.89 7.36
CA ARG A 64 -4.12 3.64 7.89
C ARG A 64 -4.37 4.93 7.10
N HIS A 65 -3.32 5.65 6.76
CA HIS A 65 -3.45 6.87 5.98
C HIS A 65 -3.95 6.60 4.55
N ALA A 66 -3.45 5.53 3.91
CA ALA A 66 -3.93 5.10 2.60
C ALA A 66 -5.43 4.75 2.63
N LEU A 67 -5.89 4.08 3.68
CA LEU A 67 -7.30 3.73 3.88
C LEU A 67 -8.17 4.98 4.06
N LEU A 68 -7.72 5.97 4.84
CA LEU A 68 -8.42 7.26 4.98
C LEU A 68 -8.49 8.02 3.64
N LEU A 69 -7.43 7.99 2.84
CA LEU A 69 -7.46 8.58 1.51
C LEU A 69 -8.44 7.85 0.59
N ALA A 70 -8.50 6.52 0.66
CA ALA A 70 -9.45 5.71 -0.11
C ALA A 70 -10.91 6.04 0.26
N ASP A 71 -11.19 6.15 1.55
CA ASP A 71 -12.51 6.49 2.09
C ASP A 71 -12.98 7.89 1.64
N ALA A 72 -12.05 8.82 1.51
CA ALA A 72 -12.32 10.15 0.96
C ALA A 72 -12.48 10.17 -0.59
N MET A 73 -12.23 9.06 -1.30
CA MET A 73 -12.42 9.01 -2.75
C MET A 73 -13.91 8.74 -3.06
N PRO A 74 -14.59 9.59 -3.85
CA PRO A 74 -15.98 9.36 -4.24
C PRO A 74 -16.18 7.99 -4.88
N ASP A 75 -17.29 7.30 -4.63
CA ASP A 75 -17.63 6.00 -5.24
C ASP A 75 -16.73 4.81 -4.85
N VAL A 76 -15.61 5.03 -4.16
CA VAL A 76 -14.76 3.93 -3.67
C VAL A 76 -15.43 3.29 -2.47
N THR A 77 -15.65 1.98 -2.55
CA THR A 77 -16.27 1.17 -1.49
C THR A 77 -15.32 0.08 -0.98
N HIS A 78 -14.27 -0.21 -1.74
CA HIS A 78 -13.33 -1.28 -1.46
C HIS A 78 -11.89 -0.82 -1.68
N VAL A 79 -10.99 -1.36 -0.87
CA VAL A 79 -9.55 -1.23 -1.06
C VAL A 79 -8.97 -2.61 -1.35
N GLN A 80 -8.13 -2.69 -2.38
CA GLN A 80 -7.39 -3.90 -2.70
C GLN A 80 -5.88 -3.72 -2.50
N VAL A 81 -5.21 -4.84 -2.21
CA VAL A 81 -3.75 -4.97 -2.25
C VAL A 81 -3.38 -6.26 -2.96
N LYS A 82 -2.26 -6.24 -3.68
CA LYS A 82 -1.69 -7.42 -4.33
C LYS A 82 -0.41 -7.84 -3.61
N VAL A 83 -0.38 -9.08 -3.13
CA VAL A 83 0.72 -9.63 -2.35
C VAL A 83 1.36 -10.78 -3.11
N LEU A 84 2.68 -10.82 -3.21
CA LEU A 84 3.37 -11.98 -3.78
C LEU A 84 3.12 -13.21 -2.91
N SER A 85 2.69 -14.31 -3.53
CA SER A 85 2.42 -15.58 -2.83
C SER A 85 3.66 -16.14 -2.10
N SER A 86 4.86 -15.77 -2.56
CA SER A 86 6.13 -16.08 -1.91
C SER A 86 6.38 -15.33 -0.58
N LYS A 87 5.48 -14.43 -0.16
CA LYS A 87 5.57 -13.66 1.08
C LYS A 87 4.39 -13.96 2.03
N PRO A 88 4.28 -15.19 2.59
CA PRO A 88 3.15 -15.58 3.44
C PRO A 88 3.05 -14.79 4.75
N TRP A 89 4.15 -14.18 5.21
CA TRP A 89 4.11 -13.27 6.35
C TRP A 89 3.36 -11.97 6.03
N LEU A 90 3.43 -11.50 4.79
CA LEU A 90 2.80 -10.25 4.36
C LEU A 90 1.28 -10.44 4.16
N VAL A 91 0.89 -11.61 3.65
CA VAL A 91 -0.51 -12.07 3.62
C VAL A 91 -1.13 -12.02 5.02
N ARG A 92 -0.45 -12.61 6.01
CA ARG A 92 -0.91 -12.58 7.40
C ARG A 92 -0.99 -11.16 7.97
N TRP A 93 -0.05 -10.30 7.62
CA TRP A 93 -0.05 -8.90 8.05
C TRP A 93 -1.27 -8.14 7.51
N TYR A 94 -1.61 -8.30 6.24
CA TYR A 94 -2.82 -7.71 5.66
C TYR A 94 -4.11 -8.32 6.22
N ALA A 95 -4.13 -9.62 6.48
CA ALA A 95 -5.26 -10.27 7.15
C ALA A 95 -5.51 -9.69 8.56
N HIS A 96 -4.44 -9.45 9.34
CA HIS A 96 -4.56 -8.76 10.64
C HIS A 96 -5.00 -7.31 10.52
N ALA A 97 -4.79 -6.68 9.36
CA ALA A 97 -5.27 -5.33 9.07
C ALA A 97 -6.74 -5.30 8.59
N GLY A 98 -7.41 -6.45 8.46
CA GLY A 98 -8.82 -6.55 8.06
C GLY A 98 -9.04 -6.91 6.59
N PHE A 99 -7.99 -7.20 5.83
CA PHE A 99 -8.13 -7.62 4.43
C PHE A 99 -8.44 -9.12 4.32
N THR A 100 -9.32 -9.47 3.38
CA THR A 100 -9.66 -10.86 3.08
C THR A 100 -9.10 -11.26 1.71
N GLU A 101 -8.53 -12.46 1.60
CA GLU A 101 -8.10 -13.01 0.31
C GLU A 101 -9.32 -13.33 -0.56
N VAL A 102 -9.31 -12.90 -1.82
CA VAL A 102 -10.46 -13.11 -2.73
C VAL A 102 -10.07 -13.79 -4.04
N ALA A 103 -8.81 -13.70 -4.47
CA ALA A 103 -8.35 -14.31 -5.71
C ALA A 103 -6.84 -14.55 -5.73
N ILE A 104 -6.42 -15.44 -6.62
CA ILE A 104 -5.01 -15.64 -7.01
C ILE A 104 -4.89 -15.30 -8.50
N GLU A 105 -3.94 -14.43 -8.83
CA GLU A 105 -3.68 -13.98 -10.20
C GLU A 105 -2.24 -14.32 -10.62
N ALA A 106 -2.02 -14.47 -11.91
CA ALA A 106 -0.67 -14.61 -12.45
C ALA A 106 0.09 -13.28 -12.30
N PHE A 107 1.36 -13.36 -11.90
CA PHE A 107 2.23 -12.18 -11.88
C PHE A 107 2.57 -11.77 -13.31
N ALA A 108 2.07 -10.61 -13.76
CA ALA A 108 2.26 -10.12 -15.12
C ALA A 108 3.64 -9.46 -15.37
N GLY A 109 4.52 -9.40 -14.37
CA GLY A 109 5.86 -8.82 -14.48
C GLY A 109 6.94 -9.85 -14.82
N ALA A 110 8.15 -9.37 -15.10
CA ALA A 110 9.31 -10.24 -15.22
C ALA A 110 9.53 -11.02 -13.91
N PRO A 111 9.73 -12.35 -13.95
CA PRO A 111 9.96 -13.15 -12.75
C PRO A 111 11.09 -12.55 -11.91
N LEU A 112 10.84 -12.29 -10.61
CA LEU A 112 11.89 -11.78 -9.71
C LEU A 112 13.06 -12.78 -9.54
N LYS A 113 12.85 -14.05 -9.92
CA LYS A 113 13.88 -15.09 -10.01
C LYS A 113 13.71 -15.85 -11.34
N PRO A 114 14.79 -16.10 -12.09
CA PRO A 114 14.74 -16.90 -13.31
C PRO A 114 14.13 -18.28 -13.04
N GLY A 115 13.24 -18.74 -13.94
CA GLY A 115 12.64 -20.08 -13.87
C GLY A 115 11.55 -20.26 -12.80
N VAL A 116 11.10 -19.20 -12.13
CA VAL A 116 10.05 -19.28 -11.10
C VAL A 116 8.78 -18.56 -11.57
N THR A 117 7.69 -19.32 -11.77
CA THR A 117 6.36 -18.74 -11.93
C THR A 117 5.93 -18.09 -10.61
N GLN A 118 5.51 -16.83 -10.69
CA GLN A 118 5.05 -16.06 -9.53
C GLN A 118 3.55 -15.80 -9.63
N SER A 119 2.89 -15.78 -8.48
CA SER A 119 1.48 -15.41 -8.37
C SER A 119 1.29 -14.30 -7.35
N LEU A 120 0.22 -13.55 -7.55
CA LEU A 120 -0.25 -12.53 -6.63
C LEU A 120 -1.52 -13.02 -5.95
N GLN A 121 -1.59 -12.88 -4.64
CA GLN A 121 -2.81 -12.99 -3.87
C GLN A 121 -3.45 -11.61 -3.79
N LEU A 122 -4.68 -11.53 -4.30
CA LEU A 122 -5.51 -10.34 -4.23
C LEU A 122 -6.26 -10.36 -2.91
N HIS A 123 -6.07 -9.29 -2.14
CA HIS A 123 -6.74 -9.10 -0.87
C HIS A 123 -7.58 -7.84 -0.92
N VAL A 124 -8.82 -7.92 -0.44
CA VAL A 124 -9.79 -6.81 -0.47
C VAL A 124 -10.31 -6.54 0.94
N MET A 125 -10.52 -5.27 1.24
CA MET A 125 -11.19 -4.80 2.44
C MET A 125 -12.33 -3.87 2.03
N GLN A 126 -13.51 -4.08 2.61
CA GLN A 126 -14.65 -3.19 2.45
C GLN A 126 -14.47 -1.96 3.36
N LEU A 127 -14.72 -0.77 2.84
CA LEU A 127 -14.75 0.45 3.63
C LEU A 127 -16.11 0.56 4.34
N SER A 128 -16.09 0.99 5.60
CA SER A 128 -17.33 1.24 6.35
C SER A 128 -17.84 2.61 5.94
N LEU A 129 -18.89 2.64 5.11
CA LEU A 129 -19.63 3.86 4.75
C LEU A 129 -20.30 4.49 5.98
#